data_AF-R5IX21-F1
#
_entry.id   AF-R5IX21-F1
#
_cell.length_a   1.000
_cell.length_b   1.000
_cell.length_c   1.000
_cell.angle_alpha   90.00
_cell.angle_beta   90.00
_cell.angle_gamma   90.00
#
_symmetry.space_group_name_H-M   'P 1'
#
loop_
_entity.id
_entity.type
_entity.pdbx_description
1 polymer ?
#
loop_
_entity_poly.entity_id
_entity_poly.type
_entity_poly.pdbx_seq_one_letter_code
_entity_poly.pdbx_strand_id
1 'polypeptide(L)'
;MRNDAKDKKNIRFIIIIVILFIIYMIVAFFLVNRSDNTTTDYLIVGNNLIWHENDGKWYQLNDYTDEVGSNNYWVYDGTNVSKASSAQYTNYKWYFFDENYNQISSDNFRAAYSGDEQMVLANYRISNYEFSDDEIISEATGETDNTRLDLYQTSLQKIEYDFDNDGQLETIYTFSDYVLDVVNYKPKNYLVLVKNNKVIDVIKTDENNVLNFVEVLDVDFDDEYELVISQGIVNLPTFDSCYQIYKIENNKLKRVQNCLYEE
;
A
#
# COMPACT_ATOMS: atom_id res chain seq x y z
N MET A 1 -54.68 -58.34 -8.44
CA MET A 1 -53.67 -57.59 -9.23
C MET A 1 -53.81 -56.06 -9.11
N ARG A 2 -54.05 -55.50 -7.91
CA ARG A 2 -54.11 -54.03 -7.69
C ARG A 2 -53.05 -53.50 -6.70
N ASN A 3 -52.24 -54.39 -6.10
CA ASN A 3 -51.22 -54.04 -5.13
C ASN A 3 -49.84 -53.77 -5.76
N ASP A 4 -49.46 -54.47 -6.84
CA ASP A 4 -48.13 -54.29 -7.47
C ASP A 4 -47.86 -52.88 -8.00
N ALA A 5 -48.89 -52.17 -8.47
CA ALA A 5 -48.74 -50.80 -8.98
C ALA A 5 -48.58 -49.76 -7.85
N LYS A 6 -49.22 -50.01 -6.69
CA LYS A 6 -49.14 -49.13 -5.52
C LYS A 6 -47.79 -49.30 -4.82
N ASP A 7 -47.30 -50.54 -4.74
CA ASP A 7 -46.00 -50.86 -4.15
C ASP A 7 -44.85 -50.34 -5.01
N LYS A 8 -44.93 -50.44 -6.35
CA LYS A 8 -43.95 -49.82 -7.26
C LYS A 8 -43.93 -48.29 -7.17
N LYS A 9 -45.07 -47.64 -6.94
CA LYS A 9 -45.15 -46.18 -6.78
C LYS A 9 -44.53 -45.73 -5.43
N ASN A 10 -44.76 -46.49 -4.36
CA ASN A 10 -44.15 -46.26 -3.06
C ASN A 10 -42.64 -46.47 -3.07
N ILE A 11 -42.16 -47.52 -3.75
CA ILE A 11 -40.72 -47.78 -3.94
C ILE A 11 -40.05 -46.67 -4.74
N ARG A 12 -40.67 -46.19 -5.84
CA ARG A 12 -40.16 -45.06 -6.61
C ARG A 12 -40.07 -43.76 -5.78
N PHE A 13 -41.06 -43.53 -4.91
CA PHE A 13 -41.07 -42.37 -4.02
C PHE A 13 -39.94 -42.43 -2.99
N ILE A 14 -39.70 -43.61 -2.39
CA ILE A 14 -38.59 -43.82 -1.46
C ILE A 14 -37.23 -43.60 -2.16
N ILE A 15 -37.07 -44.08 -3.39
CA ILE A 15 -35.83 -43.87 -4.17
C ILE A 15 -35.57 -42.38 -4.41
N ILE A 16 -36.60 -41.60 -4.75
CA ILE A 16 -36.46 -40.15 -4.96
C ILE A 16 -36.01 -39.44 -3.67
N ILE A 17 -36.58 -39.80 -2.52
CA ILE A 17 -36.18 -39.23 -1.23
C ILE A 17 -34.72 -39.55 -0.91
N VAL A 18 -34.29 -40.79 -1.15
CA VAL A 18 -32.89 -41.20 -0.93
C VAL A 18 -31.94 -40.42 -1.84
N ILE A 19 -32.30 -40.22 -3.12
CA ILE A 19 -31.51 -39.42 -4.06
C ILE A 19 -31.41 -37.96 -3.59
N LEU A 20 -32.53 -37.35 -3.17
CA LEU A 20 -32.54 -35.98 -2.65
C LEU A 20 -31.69 -35.85 -1.38
N PHE A 21 -31.72 -36.85 -0.49
CA PHE A 21 -30.89 -36.88 0.70
C PHE A 21 -29.40 -36.99 0.37
N ILE A 22 -29.03 -37.80 -0.61
CA ILE A 22 -27.64 -37.91 -1.10
C ILE A 22 -27.18 -36.58 -1.73
N ILE A 23 -28.02 -35.94 -2.56
CA ILE A 23 -27.71 -34.63 -3.15
C ILE A 23 -27.52 -33.59 -2.05
N TYR A 24 -28.42 -33.55 -1.06
CA TYR A 24 -28.30 -32.64 0.08
C TYR A 24 -27.00 -32.88 0.86
N MET A 25 -26.64 -34.13 1.15
CA MET A 25 -25.39 -34.48 1.82
C MET A 25 -24.16 -34.05 1.02
N ILE A 26 -24.17 -34.21 -0.30
CA ILE A 26 -23.10 -33.76 -1.19
C ILE A 26 -22.99 -32.23 -1.14
N VAL A 27 -24.10 -31.50 -1.28
CA VAL A 27 -24.09 -30.02 -1.23
C VAL A 27 -23.65 -29.52 0.15
N ALA A 28 -24.15 -30.10 1.24
CA ALA A 28 -23.73 -29.75 2.60
C ALA A 28 -22.24 -30.05 2.83
N PHE A 29 -21.74 -31.18 2.32
CA PHE A 29 -20.32 -31.51 2.38
C PHE A 29 -19.48 -30.50 1.59
N PHE A 30 -19.88 -30.11 0.38
CA PHE A 30 -19.17 -29.07 -0.40
C PHE A 30 -19.27 -27.66 0.21
N LEU A 31 -20.36 -27.34 0.93
CA LEU A 31 -20.49 -26.07 1.65
C LEU A 31 -19.66 -26.04 2.94
N VAL A 32 -19.52 -27.17 3.64
CA VAL A 32 -18.75 -27.27 4.90
C VAL A 32 -17.27 -27.51 4.65
N ASN A 33 -16.90 -28.25 3.61
CA ASN A 33 -15.52 -28.43 3.15
C ASN A 33 -15.11 -27.43 2.06
N ARG A 34 -15.88 -26.36 1.87
CA ARG A 34 -15.28 -25.16 1.31
C ARG A 34 -14.33 -24.65 2.39
N SER A 35 -13.12 -25.20 2.37
CA SER A 35 -11.96 -24.52 2.90
C SER A 35 -11.96 -23.22 2.11
N ASP A 36 -12.55 -22.18 2.68
CA ASP A 36 -12.09 -20.84 2.38
C ASP A 36 -10.63 -20.89 2.85
N ASN A 37 -9.76 -21.33 1.94
CA ASN A 37 -8.36 -20.99 2.01
C ASN A 37 -8.40 -19.47 1.89
N THR A 38 -8.56 -18.79 3.02
CA THR A 38 -8.25 -17.38 3.13
C THR A 38 -6.74 -17.34 2.93
N THR A 39 -6.32 -17.40 1.66
CA THR A 39 -4.96 -17.09 1.25
C THR A 39 -4.75 -15.65 1.69
N THR A 40 -3.91 -15.48 2.70
CA THR A 40 -3.49 -14.16 3.15
C THR A 40 -2.73 -13.51 2.01
N ASP A 41 -3.28 -12.43 1.48
CA ASP A 41 -2.55 -11.65 0.48
C ASP A 41 -1.55 -10.73 1.17
N TYR A 42 -0.39 -10.54 0.53
CA TYR A 42 0.68 -9.70 0.99
C TYR A 42 1.00 -8.65 -0.05
N LEU A 43 1.21 -7.42 0.42
CA LEU A 43 1.69 -6.30 -0.35
C LEU A 43 3.00 -5.81 0.26
N ILE A 44 4.10 -6.02 -0.47
CA ILE A 44 5.42 -5.50 -0.14
C ILE A 44 5.58 -4.18 -0.86
N VAL A 45 5.90 -3.10 -0.13
CA VAL A 45 6.12 -1.76 -0.69
C VAL A 45 7.52 -1.28 -0.33
N GLY A 46 8.35 -1.05 -1.36
CA GLY A 46 9.77 -0.79 -1.21
C GLY A 46 10.45 -1.85 -0.33
N ASN A 47 11.50 -1.47 0.38
CA ASN A 47 12.25 -2.42 1.21
C ASN A 47 11.73 -2.55 2.66
N ASN A 48 10.78 -1.72 3.08
CA ASN A 48 10.53 -1.48 4.51
C ASN A 48 9.07 -1.60 4.93
N LEU A 49 8.15 -1.92 4.02
CA LEU A 49 6.73 -2.05 4.34
C LEU A 49 6.19 -3.38 3.80
N ILE A 50 5.52 -4.12 4.67
CA ILE A 50 4.73 -5.29 4.29
C ILE A 50 3.35 -5.10 4.92
N TRP A 51 2.34 -5.11 4.07
CA TRP A 51 0.96 -5.26 4.48
C TRP A 51 0.48 -6.68 4.20
N HIS A 52 -0.42 -7.15 5.04
CA HIS A 52 -1.19 -8.35 4.77
C HIS A 52 -2.67 -8.04 4.85
N GLU A 53 -3.45 -8.69 4.00
CA GLU A 53 -4.90 -8.54 3.96
C GLU A 53 -5.54 -9.53 4.93
N ASN A 54 -6.55 -9.07 5.65
CA ASN A 54 -7.41 -9.91 6.47
C ASN A 54 -8.82 -9.28 6.52
N ASP A 55 -9.85 -10.03 6.13
CA ASP A 55 -11.25 -9.61 6.13
C ASP A 55 -11.52 -8.26 5.42
N GLY A 56 -10.89 -8.04 4.26
CA GLY A 56 -11.01 -6.83 3.44
C GLY A 56 -10.21 -5.64 3.96
N LYS A 57 -9.27 -5.85 4.89
CA LYS A 57 -8.48 -4.78 5.51
C LYS A 57 -7.00 -5.10 5.50
N TRP A 58 -6.20 -4.06 5.31
CA TRP A 58 -4.75 -4.13 5.33
C TRP A 58 -4.18 -3.91 6.73
N TYR A 59 -3.25 -4.78 7.11
CA TYR A 59 -2.56 -4.75 8.39
C TYR A 59 -1.05 -4.79 8.18
N GLN A 60 -0.31 -4.04 8.98
CA GLN A 60 1.14 -3.95 8.87
C GLN A 60 1.86 -5.05 9.63
N LEU A 61 2.82 -5.69 8.95
CA LEU A 61 3.77 -6.56 9.61
C LEU A 61 4.99 -5.76 10.09
N ASN A 62 5.45 -6.09 11.30
CA ASN A 62 6.64 -5.50 11.91
C ASN A 62 7.95 -6.16 11.46
N ASP A 63 7.85 -7.31 10.80
CA ASP A 63 8.99 -8.06 10.30
C ASP A 63 8.55 -8.97 9.15
N TYR A 64 9.52 -9.46 8.38
CA TYR A 64 9.25 -10.48 7.37
C TYR A 64 9.06 -11.85 8.03
N THR A 65 8.27 -12.71 7.39
CA THR A 65 8.08 -14.11 7.81
C THR A 65 8.37 -15.04 6.63
N ASP A 66 8.65 -16.31 6.93
CA ASP A 66 8.82 -17.35 5.91
C ASP A 66 7.56 -17.49 5.03
N GLU A 67 6.39 -17.21 5.61
CA GLU A 67 5.10 -17.22 4.88
C GLU A 67 5.10 -16.17 3.77
N VAL A 68 5.46 -14.91 4.08
CA VAL A 68 5.63 -13.84 3.08
C VAL A 68 6.56 -14.33 1.96
N GLY A 69 7.74 -14.86 2.30
CA GLY A 69 8.72 -15.30 1.31
C GLY A 69 8.27 -16.45 0.40
N SER A 70 7.30 -17.27 0.83
CA SER A 70 6.85 -18.46 0.12
C SER A 70 5.74 -18.22 -0.92
N ASN A 71 5.23 -17.00 -1.03
CA ASN A 71 4.14 -16.66 -1.94
C ASN A 71 4.62 -16.39 -3.37
N ASN A 72 3.70 -16.56 -4.32
CA ASN A 72 3.87 -16.01 -5.67
C ASN A 72 3.60 -14.52 -5.63
N TYR A 73 4.29 -13.74 -6.46
CA TYR A 73 4.12 -12.29 -6.50
C TYR A 73 4.03 -11.75 -7.92
N TRP A 74 3.17 -10.76 -8.12
CA TRP A 74 3.34 -9.75 -9.15
C TRP A 74 4.34 -8.72 -8.64
N VAL A 75 5.47 -8.56 -9.34
CA VAL A 75 6.56 -7.66 -8.96
C VAL A 75 6.58 -6.47 -9.90
N TYR A 76 6.51 -5.27 -9.34
CA TYR A 76 6.41 -4.01 -10.07
C TYR A 76 7.73 -3.22 -9.99
N ASP A 77 8.29 -2.92 -11.16
CA ASP A 77 9.43 -2.02 -11.37
C ASP A 77 8.97 -0.87 -12.28
N GLY A 78 8.31 0.12 -11.67
CA GLY A 78 7.66 1.20 -12.40
C GLY A 78 6.52 0.67 -13.26
N THR A 79 6.72 0.66 -14.57
CA THR A 79 5.70 0.21 -15.55
C THR A 79 5.83 -1.27 -15.93
N ASN A 80 6.92 -1.93 -15.53
CA ASN A 80 7.14 -3.34 -15.84
C ASN A 80 6.59 -4.23 -14.73
N VAL A 81 5.92 -5.31 -15.12
CA VAL A 81 5.37 -6.32 -14.21
C VAL A 81 5.98 -7.68 -14.53
N SER A 82 6.51 -8.35 -13.51
CA SER A 82 7.05 -9.72 -13.59
C SER A 82 6.37 -10.64 -12.59
N LYS A 83 6.42 -11.96 -12.82
CA LYS A 83 5.94 -12.96 -11.87
C LYS A 83 7.08 -13.59 -11.11
N ALA A 84 7.04 -13.55 -9.79
CA ALA A 84 7.90 -14.31 -8.89
C ALA A 84 7.16 -15.49 -8.30
N SER A 85 7.90 -16.55 -7.99
CA SER A 85 7.43 -17.72 -7.26
C SER A 85 7.85 -17.72 -5.79
N SER A 86 8.78 -16.84 -5.42
CA SER A 86 9.19 -16.61 -4.04
C SER A 86 9.90 -15.27 -3.87
N ALA A 87 9.99 -14.82 -2.62
CA ALA A 87 10.70 -13.62 -2.21
C ALA A 87 11.65 -13.91 -1.04
N GLN A 88 12.75 -13.18 -0.97
CA GLN A 88 13.69 -13.24 0.15
C GLN A 88 14.10 -11.84 0.57
N TYR A 89 14.06 -11.57 1.88
CA TYR A 89 14.58 -10.34 2.44
C TYR A 89 15.98 -10.56 3.01
N THR A 90 16.98 -9.85 2.48
CA THR A 90 18.36 -9.91 3.00
C THR A 90 19.11 -8.63 2.67
N ASN A 91 20.10 -8.25 3.47
CA ASN A 91 20.87 -7.01 3.29
C ASN A 91 19.97 -5.77 3.12
N TYR A 92 18.87 -5.72 3.87
CA TYR A 92 17.87 -4.63 3.83
C TYR A 92 17.20 -4.43 2.45
N LYS A 93 17.07 -5.51 1.67
CA LYS A 93 16.45 -5.49 0.34
C LYS A 93 15.64 -6.75 0.07
N TRP A 94 14.61 -6.60 -0.75
CA TRP A 94 13.86 -7.72 -1.32
C TRP A 94 14.49 -8.24 -2.61
N TYR A 95 14.56 -9.57 -2.70
CA TYR A 95 14.96 -10.32 -3.88
C TYR A 95 13.82 -11.23 -4.27
N PHE A 96 13.47 -11.25 -5.55
CA PHE A 96 12.38 -12.06 -6.07
C PHE A 96 12.91 -13.09 -7.04
N PHE A 97 12.38 -14.30 -7.00
CA PHE A 97 12.88 -15.44 -7.76
C PHE A 97 11.79 -16.12 -8.56
N ASP A 98 12.13 -16.64 -9.74
CA ASP A 98 11.28 -17.54 -10.51
C ASP A 98 11.24 -18.97 -9.92
N GLU A 99 10.48 -19.88 -10.53
CA GLU A 99 10.38 -21.29 -10.14
C GLU A 99 11.73 -22.05 -10.15
N ASN A 100 12.73 -21.53 -10.88
CA ASN A 100 14.05 -22.12 -11.02
C ASN A 100 15.10 -21.43 -10.11
N TYR A 101 14.67 -20.57 -9.18
CA TYR A 101 15.53 -19.77 -8.31
C TYR A 101 16.43 -18.76 -9.05
N ASN A 102 16.07 -18.34 -10.25
CA ASN A 102 16.72 -17.21 -10.90
C ASN A 102 16.12 -15.91 -10.36
N GLN A 103 16.96 -14.97 -9.97
CA GLN A 103 16.51 -13.65 -9.55
C GLN A 103 15.88 -12.91 -10.73
N ILE A 104 14.69 -12.35 -10.52
CA ILE A 104 13.97 -11.55 -11.51
C ILE A 104 13.91 -10.06 -11.16
N SER A 105 14.12 -9.70 -9.88
CA SER A 105 13.99 -8.30 -9.46
C SER A 105 15.19 -7.45 -9.88
N SER A 106 14.87 -6.25 -10.34
CA SER A 106 15.83 -5.19 -10.65
C SER A 106 16.17 -4.38 -9.39
N ASP A 107 17.19 -3.52 -9.50
CA ASP A 107 17.55 -2.56 -8.46
C ASP A 107 16.44 -1.52 -8.16
N ASN A 108 15.41 -1.44 -9.01
CA ASN A 108 14.36 -0.41 -8.98
C ASN A 108 12.99 -0.95 -8.52
N PHE A 109 12.97 -2.06 -7.80
CA PHE A 109 11.77 -2.62 -7.17
C PHE A 109 10.94 -1.56 -6.42
N ARG A 110 9.64 -1.48 -6.74
CA ARG A 110 8.69 -0.56 -6.12
C ARG A 110 7.69 -1.26 -5.21
N ALA A 111 6.99 -2.26 -5.72
CA ALA A 111 6.05 -3.05 -4.93
C ALA A 111 5.96 -4.49 -5.43
N ALA A 112 5.46 -5.39 -4.58
CA ALA A 112 5.06 -6.74 -4.96
C ALA A 112 3.76 -7.13 -4.26
N TYR A 113 2.83 -7.74 -5.00
CA TYR A 113 1.53 -8.17 -4.49
C TYR A 113 1.31 -9.66 -4.75
N SER A 114 0.87 -10.41 -3.74
CA SER A 114 0.69 -11.86 -3.85
C SER A 114 -0.70 -12.33 -4.26
N GLY A 115 -1.66 -11.41 -4.40
CA GLY A 115 -3.02 -11.76 -4.80
C GLY A 115 -3.14 -12.17 -6.28
N ASP A 116 -4.34 -12.63 -6.62
CA ASP A 116 -4.63 -13.20 -7.94
C ASP A 116 -4.67 -12.13 -9.06
N GLU A 117 -5.00 -10.90 -8.72
CA GLU A 117 -5.15 -9.77 -9.65
C GLU A 117 -3.94 -8.82 -9.60
N GLN A 118 -3.63 -8.15 -10.71
CA GLN A 118 -2.57 -7.14 -10.74
C GLN A 118 -3.07 -5.84 -10.12
N MET A 119 -2.23 -5.22 -9.29
CA MET A 119 -2.40 -3.86 -8.81
C MET A 119 -1.96 -2.85 -9.88
N VAL A 120 -2.54 -1.65 -9.81
CA VAL A 120 -2.11 -0.52 -10.63
C VAL A 120 -1.25 0.40 -9.78
N LEU A 121 0.00 0.63 -10.21
CA LEU A 121 0.90 1.59 -9.57
C LEU A 121 0.87 2.90 -10.34
N ALA A 122 0.86 4.01 -9.59
CA ALA A 122 0.99 5.33 -10.21
C ALA A 122 2.37 5.48 -10.86
N ASN A 123 2.39 6.07 -12.04
CA ASN A 123 3.63 6.45 -12.72
C ASN A 123 4.00 7.91 -12.40
N TYR A 124 4.26 8.20 -11.13
CA TYR A 124 4.69 9.53 -10.70
C TYR A 124 6.15 9.80 -11.05
N ARG A 125 6.50 11.07 -10.98
CA ARG A 125 7.89 11.54 -11.15
C ARG A 125 8.43 12.01 -9.82
N ILE A 126 9.64 11.58 -9.50
CA ILE A 126 10.42 12.17 -8.41
C ILE A 126 11.31 13.24 -9.04
N SER A 127 11.22 14.45 -8.54
CA SER A 127 11.99 15.60 -9.02
C SER A 127 12.94 16.07 -7.92
N ASN A 128 14.10 16.60 -8.31
CA ASN A 128 15.00 17.23 -7.36
C ASN A 128 14.48 18.61 -6.97
N TYR A 129 15.01 19.15 -5.89
CA TYR A 129 14.80 20.55 -5.52
C TYR A 129 15.25 21.50 -6.65
N GLU A 130 14.44 22.52 -6.91
CA GLU A 130 14.72 23.65 -7.78
C GLU A 130 14.50 24.97 -7.05
N PHE A 131 15.19 26.05 -7.46
CA PHE A 131 15.03 27.37 -6.82
C PHE A 131 13.60 27.91 -6.79
N SER A 132 12.73 27.49 -7.72
CA SER A 132 11.31 27.85 -7.70
C SER A 132 10.53 27.19 -6.56
N ASP A 133 11.05 26.11 -5.97
CA ASP A 133 10.43 25.45 -4.82
C ASP A 133 10.53 26.32 -3.54
N ASP A 134 11.43 27.31 -3.50
CA ASP A 134 11.53 28.24 -2.36
C ASP A 134 10.22 29.00 -2.13
N GLU A 135 9.52 29.40 -3.20
CA GLU A 135 8.23 30.09 -3.08
C GLU A 135 7.18 29.19 -2.41
N ILE A 136 7.19 27.90 -2.72
CA ILE A 136 6.30 26.89 -2.12
C ILE A 136 6.65 26.68 -0.65
N ILE A 137 7.93 26.52 -0.33
CA ILE A 137 8.40 26.33 1.06
C ILE A 137 8.05 27.56 1.90
N SER A 138 8.30 28.76 1.38
CA SER A 138 7.92 30.02 2.03
C SER A 138 6.42 30.14 2.25
N GLU A 139 5.59 29.78 1.27
CA GLU A 139 4.12 29.80 1.43
C GLU A 139 3.65 28.78 2.49
N ALA A 140 4.22 27.57 2.49
CA ALA A 140 3.83 26.50 3.42
C ALA A 140 4.30 26.73 4.87
N THR A 141 5.48 27.34 5.05
CA THR A 141 6.13 27.49 6.37
C THR A 141 6.04 28.90 6.95
N GLY A 142 5.85 29.91 6.11
CA GLY A 142 6.00 31.33 6.46
C GLY A 142 7.46 31.80 6.59
N GLU A 143 8.44 30.95 6.25
CA GLU A 143 9.86 31.30 6.30
C GLU A 143 10.26 32.17 5.09
N THR A 144 11.10 33.16 5.33
CA THR A 144 11.60 34.09 4.29
C THR A 144 13.12 34.29 4.36
N ASP A 145 13.80 33.75 5.37
CA ASP A 145 15.25 33.77 5.46
C ASP A 145 15.88 32.70 4.55
N ASN A 146 16.71 33.15 3.60
CA ASN A 146 17.35 32.25 2.63
C ASN A 146 18.18 31.14 3.28
N THR A 147 18.86 31.43 4.41
CA THR A 147 19.67 30.43 5.10
C THR A 147 18.80 29.33 5.68
N ARG A 148 17.58 29.67 6.12
CA ARG A 148 16.59 28.70 6.59
C ARG A 148 15.99 27.91 5.45
N LEU A 149 15.68 28.57 4.32
CA LEU A 149 15.22 27.90 3.09
C LEU A 149 16.21 26.84 2.61
N ASP A 150 17.51 27.14 2.64
CA ASP A 150 18.57 26.19 2.27
C ASP A 150 18.59 24.91 3.13
N LEU A 151 18.13 24.97 4.38
CA LEU A 151 18.10 23.78 5.25
C LEU A 151 17.02 22.78 4.82
N TYR A 152 15.87 23.27 4.35
CA TYR A 152 14.77 22.41 3.88
C TYR A 152 15.18 21.57 2.67
N GLN A 153 16.03 22.11 1.79
CA GLN A 153 16.54 21.43 0.59
C GLN A 153 17.13 20.05 0.92
N THR A 154 17.77 19.90 2.07
CA THR A 154 18.49 18.67 2.45
C THR A 154 17.56 17.49 2.75
N SER A 155 16.29 17.74 3.07
CA SER A 155 15.29 16.73 3.41
C SER A 155 14.12 16.68 2.43
N LEU A 156 14.12 17.55 1.43
CA LEU A 156 13.00 17.71 0.51
C LEU A 156 12.88 16.51 -0.42
N GLN A 157 11.70 15.88 -0.38
CA GLN A 157 11.24 14.97 -1.41
C GLN A 157 10.08 15.65 -2.16
N LYS A 158 10.10 15.51 -3.48
CA LYS A 158 9.12 16.11 -4.40
C LYS A 158 8.62 15.04 -5.36
N ILE A 159 7.31 14.79 -5.34
CA ILE A 159 6.65 13.89 -6.29
C ILE A 159 5.59 14.63 -7.08
N GLU A 160 5.43 14.27 -8.34
CA GLU A 160 4.46 14.87 -9.26
C GLU A 160 3.60 13.78 -9.90
N TYR A 161 2.28 13.93 -9.76
CA TYR A 161 1.29 12.99 -10.29
C TYR A 161 -0.08 13.66 -10.43
N ASP A 162 -0.94 13.13 -11.30
CA ASP A 162 -2.34 13.55 -11.45
C ASP A 162 -3.19 12.68 -10.53
N PHE A 163 -3.32 13.09 -9.27
CA PHE A 163 -3.98 12.30 -8.23
C PHE A 163 -5.50 12.34 -8.31
N ASP A 164 -6.08 13.41 -8.86
CA ASP A 164 -7.54 13.56 -9.03
C ASP A 164 -8.02 13.26 -10.46
N ASN A 165 -7.12 12.78 -11.33
CA ASN A 165 -7.37 12.38 -12.72
C ASN A 165 -8.03 13.48 -13.58
N ASP A 166 -7.75 14.77 -13.29
CA ASP A 166 -8.30 15.89 -14.04
C ASP A 166 -7.42 16.35 -15.22
N GLY A 167 -6.27 15.66 -15.42
CA GLY A 167 -5.29 15.93 -16.45
C GLY A 167 -4.25 16.99 -16.08
N GLN A 168 -4.30 17.54 -14.86
CA GLN A 168 -3.29 18.44 -14.30
C GLN A 168 -2.44 17.68 -13.27
N LEU A 169 -1.16 18.04 -13.18
CA LEU A 169 -0.31 17.44 -12.17
C LEU A 169 -0.47 18.20 -10.85
N GLU A 170 -0.63 17.47 -9.76
CA GLU A 170 -0.33 17.93 -8.42
C GLU A 170 1.10 17.58 -8.05
N THR A 171 1.64 18.36 -7.11
CA THR A 171 2.94 18.11 -6.51
C THR A 171 2.77 17.89 -5.02
N ILE A 172 3.33 16.81 -4.50
CA ILE A 172 3.46 16.58 -3.07
C ILE A 172 4.91 16.84 -2.67
N TYR A 173 5.08 17.64 -1.63
CA TYR A 173 6.37 17.87 -0.99
C TYR A 173 6.37 17.27 0.42
N THR A 174 7.47 16.61 0.79
CA THR A 174 7.78 16.34 2.19
C THR A 174 9.13 16.93 2.55
N PHE A 175 9.21 17.63 3.68
CA PHE A 175 10.46 18.22 4.16
C PHE A 175 10.40 18.50 5.66
N SER A 176 11.58 18.72 6.24
CA SER A 176 11.79 18.99 7.66
C SER A 176 12.66 20.23 7.83
N ASP A 177 12.43 21.00 8.90
CA ASP A 177 13.22 22.17 9.24
C ASP A 177 14.35 21.88 10.26
N TYR A 178 14.97 20.69 10.18
CA TYR A 178 16.00 20.30 11.15
C TYR A 178 17.17 21.29 11.16
N VAL A 179 17.36 21.97 12.29
CA VAL A 179 18.48 22.87 12.51
C VAL A 179 19.31 22.39 13.70
N LEU A 180 20.50 21.88 13.41
CA LEU A 180 21.39 21.29 14.42
C LEU A 180 21.94 22.33 15.43
N ASP A 181 21.99 23.60 15.05
CA ASP A 181 22.74 24.63 15.79
C ASP A 181 21.89 25.50 16.73
N VAL A 182 20.60 25.20 16.92
CA VAL A 182 19.72 26.01 17.77
C VAL A 182 19.28 25.23 19.01
N VAL A 183 19.88 25.58 20.16
CA VAL A 183 19.49 25.05 21.47
C VAL A 183 18.01 25.40 21.75
N ASN A 184 17.19 24.38 22.02
CA ASN A 184 15.73 24.45 22.24
C ASN A 184 14.87 24.70 20.99
N TYR A 185 15.40 24.54 19.79
CA TYR A 185 14.56 24.48 18.59
C TYR A 185 13.81 23.14 18.55
N LYS A 186 12.53 23.20 18.19
CA LYS A 186 11.70 22.01 17.97
C LYS A 186 11.38 21.91 16.49
N PRO A 187 12.05 21.01 15.76
CA PRO A 187 11.76 20.80 14.37
C PRO A 187 10.30 20.48 14.09
N LYS A 188 9.89 20.80 12.88
CA LYS A 188 8.60 20.60 12.27
C LYS A 188 8.81 19.91 10.94
N ASN A 189 7.92 18.97 10.66
CA ASN A 189 7.89 18.25 9.41
C ASN A 189 6.61 18.60 8.68
N TYR A 190 6.70 18.62 7.35
CA TYR A 190 5.68 19.13 6.47
C TYR A 190 5.37 18.10 5.40
N LEU A 191 4.08 17.93 5.13
CA LEU A 191 3.55 17.28 3.94
C LEU A 191 2.64 18.32 3.26
N VAL A 192 3.02 18.74 2.06
CA VAL A 192 2.41 19.88 1.36
C VAL A 192 1.83 19.40 0.04
N LEU A 193 0.56 19.74 -0.21
CA LEU A 193 -0.10 19.55 -1.49
C LEU A 193 -0.09 20.85 -2.27
N VAL A 194 0.42 20.79 -3.50
CA VAL A 194 0.49 21.92 -4.43
C VAL A 194 -0.25 21.57 -5.71
N LYS A 195 -1.07 22.49 -6.21
CA LYS A 195 -1.71 22.41 -7.53
C LYS A 195 -1.61 23.78 -8.19
N ASN A 196 -1.23 23.81 -9.47
CA ASN A 196 -1.05 25.07 -10.21
C ASN A 196 -0.10 26.08 -9.50
N ASN A 197 1.04 25.59 -8.98
CA ASN A 197 2.05 26.37 -8.25
C ASN A 197 1.50 27.14 -7.03
N LYS A 198 0.46 26.63 -6.38
CA LYS A 198 -0.07 27.19 -5.14
C LYS A 198 -0.16 26.11 -4.08
N VAL A 199 0.20 26.46 -2.85
CA VAL A 199 -0.04 25.60 -1.70
C VAL A 199 -1.55 25.49 -1.47
N ILE A 200 -2.06 24.27 -1.57
CA ILE A 200 -3.48 23.96 -1.42
C ILE A 200 -3.77 23.42 -0.03
N ASP A 201 -2.89 22.57 0.49
CA ASP A 201 -3.02 21.98 1.83
C ASP A 201 -1.65 21.73 2.47
N VAL A 202 -1.61 21.77 3.80
CA VAL A 202 -0.39 21.57 4.59
C VAL A 202 -0.71 20.75 5.82
N ILE A 203 -0.07 19.59 5.94
CA ILE A 203 -0.01 18.80 7.16
C ILE A 203 1.33 19.08 7.84
N LYS A 204 1.27 19.43 9.12
CA LYS A 204 2.44 19.76 9.94
C LYS A 204 2.50 18.88 11.17
N THR A 205 3.67 18.31 11.44
CA THR A 205 3.92 17.46 12.61
C THR A 205 5.15 17.93 13.39
N ASP A 206 5.33 17.38 14.60
CA ASP A 206 6.45 17.68 15.49
C ASP A 206 7.72 16.86 15.16
N GLU A 207 8.84 17.23 15.78
CA GLU A 207 10.21 16.71 15.56
C GLU A 207 10.39 15.19 15.58
N ASN A 208 9.50 14.43 16.21
CA ASN A 208 9.58 12.96 16.28
C ASN A 208 8.65 12.25 15.29
N ASN A 209 8.10 13.00 14.34
CA ASN A 209 7.05 12.56 13.43
C ASN A 209 7.39 12.99 12.00
N VAL A 210 8.60 12.69 11.54
CA VAL A 210 9.03 13.01 10.18
C VAL A 210 8.18 12.28 9.17
N LEU A 211 7.66 13.02 8.21
CA LEU A 211 6.85 12.52 7.13
C LEU A 211 7.76 12.26 5.93
N ASN A 212 7.85 11.02 5.46
CA ASN A 212 8.59 10.69 4.25
C ASN A 212 7.67 10.00 3.26
N PHE A 213 7.76 10.41 2.00
CA PHE A 213 7.13 9.73 0.90
C PHE A 213 7.65 8.28 0.78
N VAL A 214 6.73 7.35 0.57
CA VAL A 214 7.03 5.92 0.36
C VAL A 214 6.61 5.50 -1.04
N GLU A 215 5.32 5.61 -1.37
CA GLU A 215 4.77 5.10 -2.62
C GLU A 215 3.42 5.75 -2.96
N VAL A 216 3.00 5.68 -4.22
CA VAL A 216 1.65 6.00 -4.68
C VAL A 216 1.08 4.79 -5.44
N LEU A 217 -0.02 4.23 -4.92
CA LEU A 217 -0.66 3.02 -5.45
C LEU A 217 -2.14 3.02 -5.10
N ASP A 218 -2.93 2.28 -5.87
CA ASP A 218 -4.33 1.95 -5.56
C ASP A 218 -4.34 0.72 -4.64
N VAL A 219 -4.52 0.95 -3.34
CA VAL A 219 -4.40 -0.07 -2.27
C VAL A 219 -5.68 -0.91 -2.14
N ASP A 220 -6.84 -0.35 -2.47
CA ASP A 220 -8.15 -0.98 -2.27
C ASP A 220 -8.88 -1.36 -3.58
N PHE A 221 -8.20 -1.22 -4.72
CA PHE A 221 -8.66 -1.58 -6.07
C PHE A 221 -9.89 -0.78 -6.51
N ASP A 222 -9.96 0.51 -6.14
CA ASP A 222 -11.06 1.41 -6.47
C ASP A 222 -10.78 2.39 -7.63
N ASP A 223 -9.65 2.22 -8.33
CA ASP A 223 -9.11 3.08 -9.39
C ASP A 223 -8.74 4.52 -8.89
N GLU A 224 -8.72 4.77 -7.58
CA GLU A 224 -8.21 6.00 -6.97
C GLU A 224 -6.86 5.74 -6.29
N TYR A 225 -5.87 6.59 -6.57
CA TYR A 225 -4.53 6.38 -6.01
C TYR A 225 -4.40 6.97 -4.61
N GLU A 226 -3.80 6.21 -3.70
CA GLU A 226 -3.41 6.70 -2.39
C GLU A 226 -1.92 6.97 -2.25
N LEU A 227 -1.63 7.98 -1.43
CA LEU A 227 -0.29 8.36 -1.03
C LEU A 227 0.09 7.63 0.28
N VAL A 228 1.15 6.84 0.22
CA VAL A 228 1.74 6.18 1.40
C VAL A 228 2.85 7.05 1.96
N ILE A 229 2.68 7.45 3.22
CA ILE A 229 3.63 8.27 3.98
C ILE A 229 4.10 7.50 5.20
N SER A 230 5.41 7.37 5.35
CA SER A 230 5.99 6.91 6.62
C SER A 230 6.08 8.07 7.61
N GLN A 231 5.85 7.77 8.87
CA GLN A 231 5.99 8.64 10.02
C GLN A 231 7.00 8.00 10.98
N GLY A 232 8.11 8.70 11.24
CA GLY A 232 9.18 8.18 12.09
C GLY A 232 10.03 9.25 12.76
N ILE A 233 11.04 8.81 13.51
CA ILE A 233 11.99 9.72 14.18
C ILE A 233 13.06 10.24 13.20
N VAL A 234 13.31 9.49 12.13
CA VAL A 234 14.33 9.78 11.11
C VAL A 234 13.77 9.58 9.70
N ASN A 235 14.45 10.11 8.68
CA ASN A 235 14.07 10.00 7.27
C ASN A 235 14.43 8.64 6.65
N LEU A 236 14.30 7.57 7.43
CA LEU A 236 14.60 6.21 7.03
C LEU A 236 13.46 5.31 7.50
N PRO A 237 12.51 4.98 6.59
CA PRO A 237 11.46 4.03 6.89
C PRO A 237 12.03 2.66 7.26
N THR A 238 11.37 1.98 8.17
CA THR A 238 11.68 0.64 8.69
C THR A 238 10.38 -0.16 8.82
N PHE A 239 10.43 -1.47 9.03
CA PHE A 239 9.21 -2.27 9.21
C PHE A 239 8.37 -1.86 10.43
N ASP A 240 9.00 -1.28 11.45
CA ASP A 240 8.35 -0.75 12.65
C ASP A 240 8.00 0.75 12.56
N SER A 241 8.26 1.38 11.40
CA SER A 241 7.79 2.76 11.17
C SER A 241 6.27 2.80 11.12
N CYS A 242 5.68 3.92 11.53
CA CYS A 242 4.25 4.13 11.31
C CYS A 242 4.01 4.46 9.84
N TYR A 243 3.14 3.72 9.14
CA TYR A 243 2.72 4.08 7.79
C TYR A 243 1.29 4.62 7.81
N GLN A 244 1.10 5.74 7.11
CA GLN A 244 -0.17 6.44 6.94
C GLN A 244 -0.56 6.44 5.46
N ILE A 245 -1.86 6.35 5.21
CA ILE A 245 -2.42 6.42 3.86
C ILE A 245 -3.26 7.69 3.75
N TYR A 246 -3.01 8.47 2.71
CA TYR A 246 -3.72 9.70 2.39
C TYR A 246 -4.39 9.60 1.02
N LYS A 247 -5.67 9.99 0.95
CA LYS A 247 -6.39 10.30 -0.30
C LYS A 247 -6.41 11.81 -0.52
N ILE A 248 -6.40 12.25 -1.76
CA ILE A 248 -6.64 13.66 -2.11
C ILE A 248 -8.12 13.80 -2.45
N GLU A 249 -8.88 14.39 -1.53
CA GLU A 249 -10.31 14.61 -1.71
C GLU A 249 -10.62 16.09 -1.62
N ASN A 250 -11.27 16.66 -2.63
CA ASN A 250 -11.68 18.06 -2.65
C ASN A 250 -10.52 19.01 -2.34
N ASN A 251 -9.38 18.83 -3.01
CA ASN A 251 -8.18 19.65 -2.80
C ASN A 251 -7.65 19.59 -1.36
N LYS A 252 -7.75 18.45 -0.67
CA LYS A 252 -7.21 18.26 0.68
C LYS A 252 -6.60 16.89 0.85
N LEU A 253 -5.54 16.84 1.65
CA LEU A 253 -4.93 15.59 2.11
C LEU A 253 -5.78 15.02 3.24
N LYS A 254 -6.55 13.98 2.92
CA LYS A 254 -7.38 13.28 3.90
C LYS A 254 -6.72 11.97 4.28
N ARG A 255 -6.33 11.87 5.55
CA ARG A 255 -5.82 10.60 6.10
C ARG A 255 -6.96 9.59 6.17
N VAL A 256 -6.85 8.51 5.41
CA VAL A 256 -7.83 7.40 5.41
C VAL A 256 -7.38 6.27 6.32
N GLN A 257 -6.06 6.14 6.53
CA GLN A 257 -5.49 5.17 7.46
C GLN A 257 -4.41 5.84 8.32
N ASN A 258 -4.50 5.64 9.63
CA ASN A 258 -3.46 6.05 10.58
C ASN A 258 -2.48 4.90 10.83
N CYS A 259 -1.44 5.13 11.64
CA CYS A 259 -0.48 4.10 12.06
C CYS A 259 -1.16 2.77 12.35
N LEU A 260 -0.85 1.73 11.57
CA LEU A 260 -1.44 0.40 11.68
C LEU A 260 -0.89 -0.35 12.90
N TYR A 261 -1.36 0.00 14.10
CA TYR A 261 -1.18 -0.77 15.34
C TYR A 261 -2.44 -0.80 16.21
N GLU A 262 -3.63 -0.67 15.62
CA GLU A 262 -4.87 -0.85 16.38
C GLU A 262 -5.61 -2.09 15.86
N GLU A 263 -5.32 -3.24 16.48
CA GLU A 263 -6.32 -4.30 16.71
C GLU A 263 -7.44 -3.77 17.63
#